data_AF-A0A8D1YT28-F1
#
_entry.id   AF-A0A8D1YT28-F1
#
_cell.length_a   1.000
_cell.length_b   1.000
_cell.length_c   1.000
_cell.angle_alpha   90.00
_cell.angle_beta   90.00
_cell.angle_gamma   90.00
#
_symmetry.space_group_name_H-M   'P 1'
#
loop_
_entity.id
_entity.type
_entity.pdbx_description
1 polymer ?
#
loop_
_entity_poly.entity_id
_entity_poly.type
_entity_poly.pdbx_seq_one_letter_code
_entity_poly.pdbx_strand_id
1 'polypeptide(L)'
;MSVLCFQNDTVTIRTRKFMTNRLLQRKQMVIDVLHTGKETVPKTEIREKLAKMYKTTPDVIFVFGFRTHFGGGKTTGFGMIYDSLDYAKKNEPKHRLARVGVFIVQQLPKTFFNNIVLWVQWNEQEQAICRGTTYRPKDLLSD
;
A
#
# COMPACT_ATOMS: atom_id res chain seq x y z
N MET A 1 -5.36 -32.17 24.54
CA MET A 1 -6.64 -31.69 24.00
C MET A 1 -6.63 -30.17 24.07
N SER A 2 -6.34 -29.52 22.96
CA SER A 2 -6.21 -28.06 22.82
C SER A 2 -7.57 -27.38 22.93
N VAL A 3 -7.65 -26.36 23.77
CA VAL A 3 -8.81 -25.48 23.89
C VAL A 3 -8.85 -24.58 22.66
N LEU A 4 -9.67 -24.95 21.68
CA LEU A 4 -10.07 -24.06 20.60
C LEU A 4 -11.10 -23.06 21.16
N CYS A 5 -10.62 -21.95 21.72
CA CYS A 5 -11.47 -20.76 21.86
C CYS A 5 -11.42 -19.99 20.53
N PHE A 6 -12.31 -20.34 19.61
CA PHE A 6 -12.53 -19.56 18.38
C PHE A 6 -13.69 -18.58 18.63
N GLN A 7 -13.41 -17.47 19.31
CA GLN A 7 -14.34 -16.34 19.35
C GLN A 7 -14.06 -15.43 18.15
N ASN A 8 -15.08 -15.21 17.33
CA ASN A 8 -15.06 -14.22 16.24
C ASN A 8 -15.03 -12.82 16.84
N ASP A 9 -13.92 -12.41 17.47
CA ASP A 9 -13.84 -11.08 18.07
C ASP A 9 -13.98 -10.03 16.98
N THR A 10 -14.97 -9.17 17.15
CA THR A 10 -15.31 -8.13 16.18
C THR A 10 -14.23 -7.06 16.21
N VAL A 11 -13.28 -7.10 15.28
CA VAL A 11 -12.32 -6.00 15.10
C VAL A 11 -13.10 -4.77 14.65
N THR A 12 -13.12 -3.72 15.48
CA THR A 12 -13.83 -2.47 15.20
C THR A 12 -12.84 -1.38 14.83
N ILE A 13 -13.20 -0.59 13.83
CA ILE A 13 -12.39 0.53 13.34
C ILE A 13 -13.07 1.82 13.74
N ARG A 14 -12.33 2.72 14.38
CA ARG A 14 -12.74 4.09 14.68
C ARG A 14 -11.85 5.06 13.93
N THR A 15 -12.44 6.11 13.38
CA THR A 15 -11.72 7.15 12.65
C THR A 15 -11.77 8.44 13.44
N ARG A 16 -10.62 9.09 13.61
CA ARG A 16 -10.48 10.37 14.32
C ARG A 16 -9.73 11.37 13.45
N LYS A 17 -9.92 12.67 13.73
CA LYS A 17 -9.28 13.76 12.98
C LYS A 17 -9.46 13.61 11.46
N PHE A 18 -10.70 13.33 11.04
CA PHE A 18 -11.03 13.18 9.63
C PHE A 18 -10.97 14.54 8.94
N MET A 19 -10.25 14.61 7.82
CA MET A 19 -10.06 15.81 7.04
C MET A 19 -10.13 15.50 5.55
N THR A 20 -10.88 16.31 4.80
CA THR A 20 -10.94 16.22 3.34
C THR A 20 -9.96 17.23 2.74
N ASN A 21 -8.88 16.75 2.13
CA ASN A 21 -7.90 17.59 1.45
C ASN A 21 -8.19 17.61 -0.06
N ARG A 22 -8.70 18.74 -0.56
CA ARG A 22 -9.04 18.93 -1.98
C ARG A 22 -7.83 19.14 -2.88
N LEU A 23 -6.74 19.72 -2.37
CA LEU A 23 -5.51 19.97 -3.15
C LEU A 23 -4.87 18.67 -3.64
N LEU A 24 -4.90 17.64 -2.78
CA LEU A 24 -4.33 16.32 -3.07
C LEU A 24 -5.39 15.28 -3.43
N GLN A 25 -6.67 15.69 -3.49
CA GLN A 25 -7.83 14.85 -3.79
C GLN A 25 -7.89 13.57 -2.97
N ARG A 26 -7.76 13.74 -1.64
CA ARG A 26 -7.83 12.62 -0.71
C ARG A 26 -8.51 13.00 0.59
N LYS A 27 -9.08 12.00 1.25
CA LYS A 27 -9.54 12.05 2.63
C LYS A 27 -8.45 11.45 3.50
N GLN A 28 -8.01 12.18 4.51
CA GLN A 28 -6.98 11.74 5.44
C GLN A 28 -7.55 11.67 6.85
N MET A 29 -7.18 10.63 7.58
CA MET A 29 -7.67 10.39 8.93
C MET A 29 -6.67 9.57 9.74
N VAL A 30 -6.82 9.62 11.06
CA VAL A 30 -6.17 8.69 11.97
C VAL A 30 -7.14 7.55 12.24
N ILE A 31 -6.64 6.32 12.19
CA ILE A 31 -7.39 5.09 12.37
C ILE A 31 -7.00 4.48 13.72
N ASP A 32 -7.99 4.27 14.57
CA ASP A 32 -7.85 3.47 15.78
C ASP A 32 -8.55 2.12 15.53
N VAL A 33 -7.79 1.03 15.64
CA VAL A 33 -8.26 -0.35 15.49
C VAL A 33 -8.35 -0.96 16.87
N LEU A 34 -9.55 -1.38 17.26
CA LEU A 34 -9.80 -2.09 18.51
C LEU A 34 -9.93 -3.59 18.20
N HIS A 35 -9.05 -4.39 18.78
CA HIS A 35 -8.95 -5.83 18.55
C HIS A 35 -8.73 -6.56 19.87
N THR A 36 -9.76 -6.58 20.73
CA THR A 36 -9.73 -7.28 22.03
C THR A 36 -9.44 -8.77 21.84
N GLY A 37 -8.47 -9.31 22.59
CA GLY A 37 -8.12 -10.74 22.54
C GLY A 37 -7.40 -11.20 21.27
N LYS A 38 -7.26 -10.32 20.26
CA LYS A 38 -6.62 -10.64 18.99
C LYS A 38 -5.26 -9.98 18.84
N GLU A 39 -4.42 -10.63 18.05
CA GLU A 39 -3.15 -10.10 17.58
C GLU A 39 -3.33 -8.86 16.70
N THR A 40 -2.21 -8.34 16.20
CA THR A 40 -2.21 -7.18 15.31
C THR A 40 -2.92 -7.52 14.01
N VAL A 41 -3.99 -6.79 13.72
CA VAL A 41 -4.83 -6.98 12.53
C VAL A 41 -4.01 -6.69 11.26
N PRO A 42 -4.07 -7.56 10.23
CA PRO A 42 -3.37 -7.31 8.98
C PRO A 42 -3.97 -6.12 8.22
N LYS A 43 -3.13 -5.43 7.46
CA LYS A 43 -3.51 -4.20 6.72
C LYS A 43 -4.53 -4.46 5.61
N THR A 44 -4.61 -5.68 5.09
CA THR A 44 -5.59 -6.11 4.09
C THR A 44 -7.01 -6.02 4.65
N GLU A 45 -7.26 -6.62 5.81
CA GLU A 45 -8.57 -6.59 6.49
C GLU A 45 -8.98 -5.17 6.88
N ILE A 46 -8.03 -4.35 7.33
CA ILE A 46 -8.29 -2.94 7.66
C ILE A 46 -8.75 -2.17 6.42
N ARG A 47 -8.10 -2.39 5.27
CA ARG A 47 -8.50 -1.77 3.99
C ARG A 47 -9.89 -2.20 3.57
N GLU A 48 -10.22 -3.48 3.67
CA GLU A 48 -11.55 -4.00 3.33
C GLU A 48 -12.65 -3.42 4.22
N LYS A 49 -12.39 -3.27 5.51
CA LYS A 49 -13.36 -2.65 6.43
C LYS A 49 -13.53 -1.16 6.15
N LEU A 50 -12.45 -0.43 5.88
CA LEU A 50 -12.54 0.97 5.47
C LEU A 50 -13.30 1.14 4.15
N ALA A 51 -13.07 0.24 3.19
CA ALA A 51 -13.78 0.18 1.92
C ALA A 51 -15.29 0.03 2.12
N LYS A 52 -15.70 -0.89 3.01
CA LYS A 52 -17.11 -1.07 3.37
C LYS A 52 -17.70 0.16 4.06
N MET A 53 -16.98 0.77 5.01
CA MET A 53 -17.47 1.95 5.75
C MET A 53 -17.67 3.18 4.84
N TYR A 54 -16.72 3.44 3.95
CA TYR A 54 -16.73 4.63 3.10
C TYR A 54 -17.27 4.40 1.69
N LYS A 55 -17.72 3.18 1.39
CA LYS A 55 -18.27 2.76 0.08
C LYS A 55 -17.29 3.03 -1.07
N THR A 56 -16.03 2.69 -0.84
CA THR A 56 -14.94 2.83 -1.83
C THR A 56 -14.30 1.48 -2.12
N THR A 57 -13.56 1.37 -3.21
CA THR A 57 -12.75 0.17 -3.47
C THR A 57 -11.52 0.14 -2.55
N PRO A 58 -11.01 -1.05 -2.17
CA PRO A 58 -9.83 -1.16 -1.30
C PRO A 58 -8.53 -0.71 -1.97
N ASP A 59 -8.52 -0.57 -3.32
CA ASP A 59 -7.35 -0.22 -4.11
C ASP A 59 -6.95 1.26 -3.97
N VAL A 60 -7.92 2.12 -3.71
CA VAL A 60 -7.70 3.57 -3.50
C VAL A 60 -7.37 3.92 -2.04
N ILE A 61 -7.36 2.91 -1.15
CA ILE A 61 -7.17 3.08 0.28
C ILE A 61 -5.75 2.68 0.68
N PHE A 62 -5.02 3.63 1.25
CA PHE A 62 -3.67 3.42 1.75
C PHE A 62 -3.65 3.56 3.27
N VAL A 63 -3.15 2.53 3.94
CA VAL A 63 -3.02 2.50 5.40
C VAL A 63 -1.56 2.27 5.79
N PHE A 64 -1.04 3.08 6.72
CA PHE A 64 0.36 3.04 7.10
C PHE A 64 0.61 3.51 8.53
N GLY A 65 1.83 3.27 9.03
CA GLY A 65 2.27 3.76 10.33
C GLY A 65 1.50 3.15 11.51
N PHE A 66 1.08 1.89 11.42
CA PHE A 66 0.40 1.23 12.52
C PHE A 66 1.35 0.95 13.68
N ARG A 67 0.94 1.37 14.88
CA ARG A 67 1.62 1.11 16.15
C ARG A 67 0.62 0.61 17.18
N THR A 68 0.89 -0.57 17.72
CA THR A 68 0.14 -1.18 18.83
C THR A 68 0.46 -0.43 20.13
N HIS A 69 -0.55 -0.22 20.97
CA HIS A 69 -0.34 0.28 22.33
C HIS A 69 0.27 -0.81 23.21
N PHE A 70 1.04 -0.39 24.21
CA PHE A 70 1.55 -1.30 25.25
C PHE A 70 0.37 -1.93 26.00
N GLY A 71 0.42 -3.24 26.22
CA GLY A 71 -0.72 -4.02 26.75
C GLY A 71 -1.73 -4.49 25.68
N GLY A 72 -1.54 -4.13 24.40
CA GLY A 72 -2.35 -4.66 23.30
C GLY A 72 -3.77 -4.10 23.21
N GLY A 73 -4.62 -4.78 22.43
CA GLY A 73 -6.05 -4.46 22.27
C GLY A 73 -6.40 -3.21 21.45
N LYS A 74 -5.47 -2.26 21.34
CA LYS A 74 -5.61 -1.04 20.52
C LYS A 74 -4.38 -0.81 19.65
N THR A 75 -4.63 -0.52 18.38
CA THR A 75 -3.60 -0.14 17.41
C THR A 75 -3.99 1.17 16.74
N THR A 76 -3.04 2.09 16.63
CA THR A 76 -3.24 3.40 16.00
C THR A 76 -2.46 3.48 14.71
N GLY A 77 -3.00 4.11 13.68
CA GLY A 77 -2.30 4.33 12.42
C GLY A 77 -2.95 5.41 11.58
N PHE A 78 -2.49 5.55 10.34
CA PHE A 78 -2.98 6.56 9.41
C PHE A 78 -3.68 5.91 8.22
N GLY A 79 -4.74 6.56 7.76
CA GLY A 79 -5.53 6.17 6.61
C GLY A 79 -5.68 7.30 5.61
N MET A 80 -5.46 6.99 4.35
CA MET A 80 -5.71 7.88 3.22
C MET A 80 -6.64 7.18 2.23
N ILE A 81 -7.69 7.87 1.82
CA ILE A 81 -8.62 7.42 0.79
C ILE A 81 -8.55 8.43 -0.35
N TYR A 82 -8.04 8.00 -1.50
CA TYR A 82 -8.00 8.81 -2.72
C TYR A 82 -9.33 8.70 -3.48
N ASP A 83 -9.65 9.72 -4.25
CA ASP A 83 -10.83 9.69 -5.12
C ASP A 83 -10.58 8.83 -6.38
N SER A 84 -9.35 8.79 -6.90
CA SER A 84 -8.93 7.90 -8.00
C SER A 84 -7.53 7.31 -7.82
N LEU A 85 -7.26 6.22 -8.53
CA LEU A 85 -5.95 5.56 -8.56
C LEU A 85 -4.85 6.41 -9.22
N ASP A 86 -5.20 7.28 -10.15
CA ASP A 86 -4.23 8.13 -10.84
C ASP A 86 -3.65 9.20 -9.91
N TYR A 87 -4.49 9.78 -9.07
CA TYR A 87 -4.04 10.72 -8.02
C TYR A 87 -3.24 10.01 -6.95
N ALA A 88 -3.59 8.76 -6.62
CA ALA A 88 -2.78 7.95 -5.72
C ALA A 88 -1.37 7.77 -6.28
N LYS A 89 -1.21 7.35 -7.55
CA LYS A 89 0.11 7.14 -8.17
C LYS A 89 0.98 8.39 -8.22
N LYS A 90 0.37 9.57 -8.41
CA LYS A 90 1.09 10.86 -8.48
C LYS A 90 1.53 11.36 -7.10
N ASN A 91 0.67 11.23 -6.09
CA ASN A 91 0.86 11.88 -4.80
C ASN A 91 1.42 10.95 -3.70
N GLU A 92 1.36 9.63 -3.89
CA GLU A 92 1.92 8.66 -2.96
C GLU A 92 3.44 8.47 -3.14
N PRO A 93 4.21 8.38 -2.04
CA PRO A 93 5.59 7.94 -2.09
C PRO A 93 5.73 6.56 -2.75
N LYS A 94 6.70 6.42 -3.66
CA LYS A 94 6.94 5.20 -4.44
C LYS A 94 7.06 3.92 -3.60
N HIS A 95 7.65 4.01 -2.41
CA HIS A 95 7.79 2.85 -1.51
C HIS A 95 6.46 2.33 -0.95
N ARG A 96 5.42 3.19 -0.81
CA ARG A 96 4.08 2.76 -0.39
C ARG A 96 3.35 2.07 -1.53
N LEU A 97 3.48 2.59 -2.75
CA LEU A 97 2.95 1.96 -3.96
C LEU A 97 3.55 0.57 -4.20
N ALA A 98 4.86 0.42 -3.98
CA ALA A 98 5.56 -0.86 -4.08
C ALA A 98 5.06 -1.90 -3.07
N ARG A 99 4.74 -1.49 -1.84
CA ARG A 99 4.18 -2.39 -0.81
C ARG A 99 2.78 -2.89 -1.12
N VAL A 100 2.01 -2.16 -1.94
CA VAL A 100 0.67 -2.58 -2.39
C VAL A 100 0.78 -3.39 -3.69
N GLY A 101 1.90 -3.34 -4.40
CA GLY A 101 2.12 -4.04 -5.67
C GLY A 101 1.69 -3.26 -6.91
N VAL A 102 1.36 -1.97 -6.77
CA VAL A 102 0.92 -1.11 -7.90
C VAL A 102 2.11 -0.59 -8.71
N PHE A 103 3.31 -0.63 -8.14
CA PHE A 103 4.53 -0.13 -8.77
C PHE A 103 5.68 -1.10 -8.52
N ILE A 104 6.38 -1.51 -9.59
CA ILE A 104 7.64 -2.25 -9.47
C ILE A 104 8.77 -1.23 -9.40
N VAL A 105 9.49 -1.22 -8.28
CA VAL A 105 10.72 -0.42 -8.19
C VAL A 105 11.77 -1.10 -9.05
N GLN A 106 12.08 -0.50 -10.19
CA GLN A 106 13.27 -0.88 -10.94
C GLN A 106 14.49 -0.52 -10.09
N GLN A 107 15.19 -1.55 -9.59
CA GLN A 107 16.42 -1.35 -8.86
C GLN A 107 17.54 -1.18 -9.90
N LEU A 108 18.00 0.05 -10.07
CA LEU A 108 19.28 0.28 -10.74
C LEU A 108 20.41 -0.22 -9.82
N PRO A 109 21.37 -1.01 -10.34
CA PRO A 109 22.53 -1.40 -9.54
C PRO A 109 23.31 -0.15 -9.13
N LYS A 110 23.62 -0.03 -7.84
CA LYS A 110 24.27 1.16 -7.25
C LYS A 110 25.64 1.50 -7.89
N THR A 111 26.25 0.55 -8.58
CA THR A 111 27.54 0.66 -9.27
C THR A 111 27.45 1.28 -10.67
N PHE A 112 26.25 1.51 -11.21
CA PHE A 112 26.05 1.90 -12.61
C PHE A 112 26.44 3.37 -12.93
N PHE A 113 26.57 4.22 -11.91
CA PHE A 113 26.80 5.66 -12.09
C PHE A 113 28.25 6.06 -12.45
N ASN A 114 29.21 5.13 -12.41
CA ASN A 114 30.62 5.45 -12.65
C ASN A 114 31.05 5.29 -14.12
N ASN A 115 30.14 4.92 -15.04
CA ASN A 115 30.48 4.71 -16.44
C ASN A 115 29.48 5.44 -17.37
N ILE A 116 29.91 6.60 -17.89
CA ILE A 116 29.13 7.49 -18.77
C ILE A 116 28.57 6.76 -19.99
N VAL A 117 29.29 5.78 -20.52
CA VAL A 117 28.90 5.04 -21.74
C VAL A 117 27.65 4.18 -21.50
N LEU A 118 27.57 3.53 -20.34
CA LEU A 118 26.41 2.74 -19.95
C LEU A 118 25.18 3.63 -19.67
N TRP A 119 25.39 4.87 -19.24
CA TRP A 119 24.32 5.83 -18.96
C TRP A 119 23.66 6.35 -20.25
N VAL A 120 24.46 6.60 -21.29
CA VAL A 120 23.96 7.00 -22.63
C VAL A 120 23.18 5.85 -23.27
N GLN A 121 23.68 4.62 -23.20
CA GLN A 121 23.04 3.45 -23.79
C GLN A 121 21.75 3.03 -23.06
N TRP A 122 21.62 3.35 -21.76
CA TRP A 122 20.41 3.10 -20.98
C TRP A 122 19.28 4.10 -21.28
N ASN A 123 19.62 5.39 -21.51
CA ASN A 123 18.64 6.43 -21.87
C ASN A 123 17.94 6.18 -23.22
N GLU A 124 18.64 5.58 -24.19
CA GLU A 124 18.02 5.22 -25.48
C GLU A 124 17.02 4.05 -25.35
N GLN A 125 17.25 3.11 -24.42
CA GLN A 125 16.35 1.98 -24.18
C GLN A 125 15.07 2.40 -23.43
N GLU A 126 15.12 3.39 -22.54
CA GLU A 126 13.92 3.90 -21.86
C GLU A 126 12.97 4.68 -22.81
N GLN A 127 13.49 5.37 -23.83
CA GLN A 127 12.64 6.03 -24.82
C GLN A 127 11.83 5.05 -25.69
N ALA A 128 12.25 3.78 -25.79
CA ALA A 128 11.47 2.73 -26.44
C ALA A 128 10.34 2.18 -25.55
N ILE A 129 10.53 2.11 -24.23
CA ILE A 129 9.53 1.60 -23.27
C ILE A 129 8.35 2.58 -23.10
N CYS A 130 8.61 3.88 -23.23
CA CYS A 130 7.57 4.93 -23.25
C CYS A 130 6.67 4.88 -24.50
N ARG A 131 7.00 4.07 -25.52
CA ARG A 131 6.16 3.75 -26.69
C ARG A 131 5.42 2.40 -26.55
N GLY A 132 4.92 2.11 -25.36
CA GLY A 132 3.70 1.29 -25.20
C GLY A 132 3.78 -0.20 -25.54
N THR A 133 4.67 -0.97 -24.91
CA THR A 133 4.51 -2.44 -24.83
C THR A 133 4.80 -2.97 -23.43
N THR A 134 3.80 -3.56 -22.80
CA THR A 134 3.93 -4.33 -21.54
C THR A 134 4.72 -5.61 -21.79
N TYR A 135 5.91 -5.78 -21.19
CA TYR A 135 6.62 -7.06 -21.20
C TYR A 135 6.29 -7.87 -19.94
N ARG A 136 5.47 -8.92 -20.10
CA ARG A 136 5.42 -10.06 -19.18
C ARG A 136 6.54 -11.01 -19.57
N PRO A 137 7.48 -11.38 -18.69
CA PRO A 137 8.29 -12.57 -18.92
C PRO A 137 7.43 -13.80 -18.60
N LYS A 138 6.92 -14.46 -19.65
CA LYS A 138 6.60 -15.88 -19.66
C LYS A 138 7.69 -16.59 -20.47
N ASP A 139 7.96 -17.83 -20.06
CA ASP A 139 8.71 -18.87 -20.78
C ASP A 139 10.22 -18.98 -20.48
N LEU A 140 10.49 -19.73 -19.41
CA LEU A 140 11.56 -20.73 -19.39
C LEU A 140 10.88 -22.07 -19.04
N LEU A 141 10.35 -22.73 -20.07
CA LEU A 141 10.04 -24.17 -20.10
C LEU A 141 11.36 -24.92 -19.82
N SER A 142 11.41 -25.88 -18.90
CA SER A 142 11.15 -27.31 -19.14
C SER A 142 11.75 -27.83 -20.46
N ASP A 143 12.97 -28.34 -20.36
CA ASP A 143 13.39 -29.68 -20.77
C ASP A 143 14.23 -30.29 -19.64
#